data_AF-A0A850QWZ6-F1
#
_entry.id   AF-A0A850QWZ6-F1
#
_cell.length_a   1.000
_cell.length_b   1.000
_cell.length_c   1.000
_cell.angle_alpha   90.00
_cell.angle_beta   90.00
_cell.angle_gamma   90.00
#
_symmetry.space_group_name_H-M   'P 1'
#
loop_
_entity.id
_entity.type
_entity.pdbx_description
1 polymer ?
#
loop_
_entity_poly.entity_id
_entity_poly.type
_entity_poly.pdbx_seq_one_letter_code
_entity_poly.pdbx_strand_id
1 'polypeptide(L)'
;MKILALRGENLASLQSQFEIDFAGGRLGDAGLFAITGKTGAGKSTLLDAICLALFDRIPRLQSNKKNDAEIGRDDDDNRIKANDVRSILSRGKGEGFAEVDFVANDGSYWRAHWHVRRARGRAEGKIQAAEQWLENIETGQRFAGKKQELQAEIENLIGLSFDQFRRAVMLPQGEFAAFLKAGADERAALLERMTGGEIYGRLSIAAHERAKDEKLKLTQLQGKLGDIALLTDEEREALNAQLATAREQVSHQQQKLELLKQHQEVLVNAEKLTHRVSESEQQLEQAKQAQQLAEPRYRQLNQYEQALPARGDFTLLSQAQQQVIKWQQILQSTTAELTAKQQQQGQWQIQVEQSQQQLTQKQQAFSELEPKLKQAASIEQKRDGLQQQSLELQQQLASLNKELTTQRDQLVNHQQQQQTAQSQLQQVTTALTQAQGVKALVEQQNAIKDNISQYQQAQNQINQLQ
;
A
#
# COMPACT_ATOMS: atom_id res chain seq x y z
N MET A 1 92.70 -26.07 -50.71
CA MET A 1 92.33 -26.96 -51.82
C MET A 1 93.58 -27.42 -52.58
N LYS A 2 93.67 -28.71 -52.94
CA LYS A 2 94.80 -29.28 -53.71
C LYS A 2 94.29 -30.30 -54.73
N ILE A 3 94.67 -30.19 -56.00
CA ILE A 3 94.35 -31.18 -57.04
C ILE A 3 95.30 -32.39 -56.90
N LEU A 4 94.74 -33.59 -56.91
CA LEU A 4 95.44 -34.86 -56.72
C LEU A 4 95.61 -35.61 -58.04
N ALA A 5 94.57 -35.69 -58.86
CA ALA A 5 94.63 -36.36 -60.16
C ALA A 5 93.68 -35.72 -61.16
N LEU A 6 94.02 -35.81 -62.45
CA LEU A 6 93.16 -35.42 -63.57
C LEU A 6 93.06 -36.59 -64.54
N ARG A 7 91.83 -37.00 -64.86
CA ARG A 7 91.54 -38.00 -65.89
C ARG A 7 90.61 -37.42 -66.94
N GLY A 8 90.70 -37.92 -68.15
CA GLY A 8 89.73 -37.55 -69.18
C GLY A 8 89.90 -38.31 -70.48
N GLU A 9 88.92 -38.14 -71.35
CA GLU A 9 88.92 -38.76 -72.67
C GLU A 9 88.14 -37.89 -73.67
N ASN A 10 88.62 -37.85 -74.92
CA ASN A 10 87.92 -37.24 -76.06
C ASN A 10 87.59 -35.75 -75.85
N LEU A 11 88.50 -35.00 -75.23
CA LEU A 11 88.36 -33.55 -74.99
C LEU A 11 89.24 -32.78 -75.97
N ALA A 12 88.63 -31.97 -76.84
CA ALA A 12 89.23 -31.10 -77.85
C ALA A 12 90.34 -31.79 -78.66
N SER A 13 91.61 -31.53 -78.33
CA SER A 13 92.79 -32.10 -79.00
C SER A 13 93.30 -33.40 -78.35
N LEU A 14 92.81 -33.75 -77.16
CA LEU A 14 93.13 -34.99 -76.43
C LEU A 14 92.08 -36.05 -76.76
N GLN A 15 92.33 -36.83 -77.81
CA GLN A 15 91.37 -37.81 -78.38
C GLN A 15 91.52 -39.24 -77.85
N SER A 16 92.37 -39.44 -76.85
CA SER A 16 92.62 -40.71 -76.17
C SER A 16 92.45 -40.53 -74.67
N GLN A 17 92.25 -41.63 -73.95
CA GLN A 17 92.18 -41.61 -72.50
C GLN A 17 93.53 -41.14 -71.94
N PHE A 18 93.47 -40.23 -70.98
CA PHE A 18 94.64 -39.72 -70.27
C PHE A 18 94.38 -39.70 -68.77
N GLU A 19 95.43 -39.96 -68.00
CA GLU A 19 95.46 -39.83 -66.55
C GLU A 19 96.77 -39.15 -66.15
N ILE A 20 96.66 -38.14 -65.30
CA ILE A 20 97.78 -37.43 -64.72
C ILE A 20 97.59 -37.46 -63.20
N ASP A 21 98.46 -38.19 -62.52
CA ASP A 21 98.56 -38.18 -61.07
C ASP A 21 99.52 -37.06 -60.64
N PHE A 22 99.01 -36.07 -59.91
CA PHE A 22 99.77 -34.95 -59.35
C PHE A 22 100.20 -35.19 -57.90
N ALA A 23 99.62 -36.18 -57.22
CA ALA A 23 99.91 -36.48 -55.82
C ALA A 23 101.02 -37.53 -55.69
N GLY A 24 101.05 -38.52 -56.60
CA GLY A 24 102.03 -39.60 -56.61
C GLY A 24 103.23 -39.36 -57.53
N GLY A 25 104.26 -40.21 -57.34
CA GLY A 25 105.43 -40.27 -58.21
C GLY A 25 106.22 -38.97 -58.32
N ARG A 26 106.90 -38.78 -59.47
CA ARG A 26 107.84 -37.67 -59.69
C ARG A 26 107.18 -36.27 -59.67
N LEU A 27 105.88 -36.18 -59.95
CA LEU A 27 105.15 -34.90 -59.95
C LEU A 27 104.80 -34.45 -58.52
N GLY A 28 104.40 -35.40 -57.66
CA GLY A 28 104.13 -35.12 -56.24
C GLY A 28 105.34 -34.59 -55.49
N ASP A 29 106.52 -35.17 -55.73
CA ASP A 29 107.78 -34.80 -55.05
C ASP A 29 108.33 -33.44 -55.50
N ALA A 30 108.10 -33.05 -56.76
CA ALA A 30 108.72 -31.86 -57.34
C ALA A 30 108.06 -30.55 -56.90
N GLY A 31 106.76 -30.55 -56.60
CA GLY A 31 105.96 -29.38 -56.22
C GLY A 31 105.74 -28.33 -57.32
N LEU A 32 106.66 -28.23 -58.29
CA LEU A 32 106.58 -27.37 -59.48
C LEU A 32 106.93 -28.19 -60.73
N PHE A 33 106.06 -28.15 -61.74
CA PHE A 33 106.27 -28.83 -63.02
C PHE A 33 105.82 -27.94 -64.18
N ALA A 34 106.35 -28.23 -65.37
CA ALA A 34 106.01 -27.52 -66.60
C ALA A 34 105.35 -28.46 -67.60
N ILE A 35 104.20 -28.05 -68.15
CA ILE A 35 103.55 -28.74 -69.27
C ILE A 35 104.03 -28.11 -70.57
N THR A 36 104.93 -28.79 -71.28
CA THR A 36 105.52 -28.30 -72.54
C THR A 36 104.99 -29.06 -73.75
N GLY A 37 105.03 -28.44 -74.93
CA GLY A 37 104.52 -29.03 -76.18
C GLY A 37 104.27 -27.97 -77.25
N LYS A 38 104.06 -28.40 -78.51
CA LYS A 38 103.74 -27.49 -79.62
C LYS A 38 102.41 -26.76 -79.39
N THR A 39 102.19 -25.62 -80.06
CA THR A 39 100.87 -24.97 -80.09
C THR A 39 99.84 -25.94 -80.66
N GLY A 40 98.68 -26.05 -80.02
CA GLY A 40 97.64 -27.03 -80.40
C GLY A 40 97.80 -28.44 -79.81
N ALA A 41 98.87 -28.74 -79.08
CA ALA A 41 99.09 -30.07 -78.47
C ALA A 41 98.21 -30.40 -77.25
N GLY A 42 97.19 -29.59 -76.94
CA GLY A 42 96.26 -29.88 -75.84
C GLY A 42 96.66 -29.40 -74.43
N LYS A 43 97.78 -28.68 -74.27
CA LYS A 43 98.20 -28.12 -72.96
C LYS A 43 97.09 -27.36 -72.24
N SER A 44 96.42 -26.49 -72.99
CA SER A 44 95.34 -25.65 -72.50
C SER A 44 94.01 -26.42 -72.36
N THR A 45 93.90 -27.60 -73.00
CA THR A 45 92.76 -28.51 -72.84
C THR A 45 92.84 -29.29 -71.53
N LEU A 46 94.03 -29.66 -71.05
CA LEU A 46 94.20 -30.25 -69.71
C LEU A 46 93.67 -29.30 -68.63
N LEU A 47 94.04 -28.03 -68.76
CA LEU A 47 93.58 -26.94 -67.92
C LEU A 47 92.05 -26.77 -67.98
N ASP A 48 91.46 -26.76 -69.17
CA ASP A 48 90.01 -26.70 -69.33
C ASP A 48 89.30 -27.91 -68.71
N ALA A 49 89.87 -29.12 -68.81
CA ALA A 49 89.30 -30.33 -68.23
C ALA A 49 89.14 -30.23 -66.71
N ILE A 50 90.08 -29.56 -66.02
CA ILE A 50 89.97 -29.30 -64.58
C ILE A 50 88.75 -28.42 -64.28
N CYS A 51 88.63 -27.28 -64.96
CA CYS A 51 87.49 -26.38 -64.77
C CYS A 51 86.16 -27.00 -65.17
N LEU A 52 86.18 -27.83 -66.20
CA LEU A 52 85.00 -28.53 -66.70
C LEU A 52 84.48 -29.54 -65.67
N ALA A 53 85.38 -30.34 -65.08
CA ALA A 53 85.03 -31.30 -64.03
C ALA A 53 84.46 -30.61 -62.79
N LEU A 54 85.08 -29.51 -62.35
CA LEU A 54 84.71 -28.82 -61.11
C LEU A 54 83.47 -27.92 -61.28
N PHE A 55 83.36 -27.16 -62.36
CA PHE A 55 82.37 -26.07 -62.46
C PHE A 55 81.44 -26.14 -63.66
N ASP A 56 81.51 -27.21 -64.48
CA ASP A 56 80.77 -27.31 -65.76
C ASP A 56 80.96 -26.06 -66.65
N ARG A 57 82.16 -25.47 -66.59
CA ARG A 57 82.52 -24.22 -67.26
C ARG A 57 83.96 -24.28 -67.77
N ILE A 58 84.20 -23.66 -68.92
CA ILE A 58 85.52 -23.59 -69.54
C ILE A 58 85.95 -22.13 -69.68
N PRO A 59 87.15 -21.73 -69.22
CA PRO A 59 87.62 -20.35 -69.30
C PRO A 59 87.56 -19.71 -70.69
N ARG A 60 87.82 -20.51 -71.73
CA ARG A 60 87.89 -20.06 -73.13
C ARG A 60 86.53 -19.90 -73.81
N LEU A 61 85.48 -20.51 -73.26
CA LEU A 61 84.11 -20.49 -73.79
C LEU A 61 83.27 -19.56 -72.91
N GLN A 62 83.53 -18.25 -72.99
CA GLN A 62 82.76 -17.25 -72.25
C GLN A 62 81.46 -16.94 -72.99
N SER A 63 80.35 -16.88 -72.24
CA SER A 63 79.05 -16.43 -72.76
C SER A 63 79.10 -14.91 -73.00
N ASN A 64 79.56 -14.49 -74.19
CA ASN A 64 79.32 -13.13 -74.65
C ASN A 64 77.85 -13.02 -75.08
N LYS A 65 76.99 -12.49 -74.19
CA LYS A 65 75.53 -12.38 -74.34
C LYS A 65 75.01 -11.70 -75.64
N LYS A 66 75.86 -11.28 -76.58
CA LYS A 66 75.47 -10.46 -77.73
C LYS A 66 75.83 -10.96 -79.13
N ASN A 67 76.64 -12.00 -79.35
CA ASN A 67 76.88 -12.56 -80.70
C ASN A 67 77.61 -13.93 -80.62
N ASP A 68 76.88 -15.02 -80.42
CA ASP A 68 77.48 -16.36 -80.43
C ASP A 68 77.14 -17.09 -81.73
N ALA A 69 78.16 -17.34 -82.57
CA ALA A 69 78.02 -18.14 -83.78
C ALA A 69 77.62 -19.59 -83.44
N GLU A 70 76.79 -20.21 -84.27
CA GLU A 70 76.42 -21.63 -84.11
C GLU A 70 77.45 -22.52 -84.82
N ILE A 71 77.89 -23.60 -84.14
CA ILE A 71 78.85 -24.56 -84.68
C ILE A 71 78.10 -25.88 -84.94
N GLY A 72 77.99 -26.29 -86.22
CA GLY A 72 77.32 -27.52 -86.66
C GLY A 72 77.34 -27.68 -88.19
N ARG A 73 77.06 -28.89 -88.70
CA ARG A 73 76.76 -29.11 -90.15
C ARG A 73 75.30 -28.74 -90.43
N ASP A 74 74.97 -28.47 -91.69
CA ASP A 74 73.75 -27.84 -92.24
C ASP A 74 72.37 -28.46 -91.92
N ASP A 75 72.26 -29.40 -90.97
CA ASP A 75 70.97 -29.84 -90.41
C ASP A 75 70.74 -29.14 -89.05
N ASP A 76 69.69 -28.33 -88.96
CA ASP A 76 69.35 -27.45 -87.82
C ASP A 76 69.36 -28.14 -86.44
N ASP A 77 69.17 -29.46 -86.39
CA ASP A 77 68.90 -30.17 -85.15
C ASP A 77 70.16 -30.53 -84.32
N ASN A 78 71.36 -30.30 -84.87
CA ASN A 78 72.66 -30.64 -84.26
C ASN A 78 73.55 -29.43 -83.94
N ARG A 79 73.02 -28.20 -84.05
CA ARG A 79 73.79 -26.98 -83.78
C ARG A 79 73.97 -26.73 -82.28
N ILE A 80 75.20 -26.39 -81.90
CA ILE A 80 75.55 -25.99 -80.53
C ILE A 80 76.09 -24.57 -80.57
N LYS A 81 75.72 -23.74 -79.60
CA LYS A 81 76.25 -22.39 -79.47
C LYS A 81 77.77 -22.44 -79.25
N ALA A 82 78.52 -21.54 -79.86
CA ALA A 82 79.98 -21.48 -79.69
C ALA A 82 80.44 -21.35 -78.23
N ASN A 83 79.56 -20.90 -77.32
CA ASN A 83 79.85 -20.76 -75.89
C ASN A 83 79.47 -21.98 -75.02
N ASP A 84 78.88 -23.03 -75.62
CA ASP A 84 78.46 -24.21 -74.89
C ASP A 84 79.65 -25.11 -74.59
N VAL A 85 79.84 -25.45 -73.32
CA VAL A 85 80.94 -26.30 -72.86
C VAL A 85 80.98 -27.67 -73.51
N ARG A 86 79.84 -28.19 -73.97
CA ARG A 86 79.74 -29.48 -74.67
C ARG A 86 80.42 -29.49 -76.03
N SER A 87 80.74 -28.30 -76.58
CA SER A 87 81.54 -28.16 -77.80
C SER A 87 82.99 -28.62 -77.63
N ILE A 88 83.46 -28.81 -76.39
CA ILE A 88 84.79 -29.36 -76.12
C ILE A 88 84.93 -30.82 -76.57
N LEU A 89 83.84 -31.57 -76.75
CA LEU A 89 83.90 -32.96 -77.21
C LEU A 89 84.62 -33.06 -78.57
N SER A 90 85.67 -33.89 -78.66
CA SER A 90 86.45 -34.05 -79.89
C SER A 90 85.57 -34.47 -81.08
N ARG A 91 85.84 -33.88 -82.25
CA ARG A 91 85.11 -34.19 -83.49
C ARG A 91 85.23 -35.68 -83.82
N GLY A 92 84.10 -36.32 -84.17
CA GLY A 92 84.05 -37.74 -84.51
C GLY A 92 83.95 -38.71 -83.33
N LYS A 93 83.88 -38.21 -82.09
CA LYS A 93 83.73 -39.04 -80.88
C LYS A 93 82.28 -39.05 -80.37
N GLY A 94 81.87 -40.20 -79.85
CA GLY A 94 80.52 -40.44 -79.32
C GLY A 94 80.31 -39.95 -77.89
N GLU A 95 81.37 -39.94 -77.08
CA GLU A 95 81.34 -39.53 -75.68
C GLU A 95 82.71 -39.02 -75.22
N GLY A 96 82.72 -38.28 -74.11
CA GLY A 96 83.92 -37.76 -73.49
C GLY A 96 83.66 -37.35 -72.04
N PHE A 97 84.71 -37.37 -71.22
CA PHE A 97 84.61 -37.07 -69.81
C PHE A 97 85.85 -36.34 -69.29
N ALA A 98 85.68 -35.65 -68.17
CA ALA A 98 86.73 -35.06 -67.36
C ALA A 98 86.48 -35.40 -65.89
N GLU A 99 87.52 -35.83 -65.18
CA GLU A 99 87.44 -36.16 -63.76
C GLU A 99 88.62 -35.54 -63.01
N VAL A 100 88.34 -34.99 -61.84
CA VAL A 100 89.35 -34.37 -60.97
C VAL A 100 89.20 -34.91 -59.56
N ASP A 101 90.29 -35.47 -59.04
CA ASP A 101 90.43 -35.78 -57.62
C ASP A 101 91.06 -34.57 -56.93
N PHE A 102 90.48 -34.10 -55.83
CA PHE A 102 91.00 -32.97 -55.07
C PHE A 102 90.75 -33.11 -53.57
N VAL A 103 91.55 -32.39 -52.79
CA VAL A 103 91.35 -32.15 -51.35
C VAL A 103 90.64 -30.82 -51.18
N ALA A 104 89.49 -30.82 -50.52
CA ALA A 104 88.70 -29.65 -50.18
C ALA A 104 89.38 -28.81 -49.06
N ASN A 105 88.87 -27.60 -48.78
CA ASN A 105 89.45 -26.72 -47.75
C ASN A 105 89.26 -27.25 -46.32
N ASP A 106 88.25 -28.09 -46.11
CA ASP A 106 88.01 -28.79 -44.84
C ASP A 106 88.89 -30.04 -44.66
N GLY A 107 89.71 -30.38 -45.67
CA GLY A 107 90.61 -31.54 -45.67
C GLY A 107 90.01 -32.83 -46.25
N SER A 108 88.76 -32.83 -46.68
CA SER A 108 88.08 -34.01 -47.24
C SER A 108 88.46 -34.30 -48.70
N TYR A 109 88.42 -35.57 -49.10
CA TYR A 109 88.81 -36.02 -50.45
C TYR A 109 87.61 -36.24 -51.36
N TRP A 110 87.59 -35.57 -52.50
CA TRP A 110 86.47 -35.59 -53.42
C TRP A 110 86.91 -35.80 -54.87
N ARG A 111 86.05 -36.49 -55.63
CA ARG A 111 86.15 -36.66 -57.07
C ARG A 111 84.98 -35.96 -57.75
N ALA A 112 85.28 -34.98 -58.57
CA ALA A 112 84.30 -34.33 -59.44
C ALA A 112 84.34 -34.97 -60.83
N HIS A 113 83.18 -35.38 -61.32
CA HIS A 113 83.02 -35.99 -62.63
C HIS A 113 82.17 -35.11 -63.53
N TRP A 114 82.60 -34.97 -64.77
CA TRP A 114 81.82 -34.38 -65.84
C TRP A 114 81.83 -35.31 -67.05
N HIS A 115 80.65 -35.58 -67.61
CA HIS A 115 80.49 -36.51 -68.71
C HIS A 115 79.48 -35.98 -69.73
N VAL A 116 79.81 -36.13 -71.02
CA VAL A 116 78.89 -35.83 -72.11
C VAL A 116 78.91 -36.95 -73.15
N ARG A 117 77.72 -37.28 -73.67
CA ARG A 117 77.55 -38.26 -74.73
C ARG A 117 76.64 -37.76 -75.83
N ARG A 118 76.79 -38.35 -77.02
CA ARG A 118 75.87 -38.25 -78.14
C ARG A 118 74.82 -39.33 -78.06
N ALA A 119 73.68 -39.12 -78.70
CA ALA A 119 72.60 -40.10 -78.78
C ALA A 119 73.14 -41.45 -79.26
N ARG A 120 72.86 -42.51 -78.49
CA ARG A 120 73.33 -43.89 -78.74
C ARG A 120 74.86 -44.08 -78.81
N GLY A 121 75.65 -43.13 -78.30
CA GLY A 121 77.12 -43.20 -78.30
C GLY A 121 77.75 -43.11 -79.70
N ARG A 122 77.01 -42.66 -80.72
CA ARG A 122 77.51 -42.57 -82.11
C ARG A 122 78.04 -41.17 -82.41
N ALA A 123 79.10 -41.10 -83.22
CA ALA A 123 79.74 -39.84 -83.63
C ALA A 123 78.77 -38.84 -84.29
N GLU A 124 77.76 -39.34 -85.00
CA GLU A 124 76.75 -38.54 -85.71
C GLU A 124 75.51 -38.24 -84.84
N GLY A 125 75.42 -38.79 -83.63
CA GLY A 125 74.29 -38.57 -82.74
C GLY A 125 74.24 -37.15 -82.17
N LYS A 126 73.03 -36.71 -81.79
CA LYS A 126 72.79 -35.43 -81.11
C LYS A 126 73.42 -35.41 -79.72
N ILE A 127 74.19 -34.36 -79.42
CA ILE A 127 74.82 -34.16 -78.11
C ILE A 127 73.74 -34.01 -77.02
N GLN A 128 73.85 -34.81 -75.96
CA GLN A 128 72.93 -34.80 -74.82
C GLN A 128 73.29 -33.72 -73.80
N ALA A 129 72.49 -33.58 -72.74
CA ALA A 129 72.87 -32.77 -71.59
C ALA A 129 74.13 -33.36 -70.93
N ALA A 130 75.03 -32.49 -70.48
CA ALA A 130 76.18 -32.92 -69.69
C ALA A 130 75.68 -33.39 -68.31
N GLU A 131 76.23 -34.52 -67.86
CA GLU A 131 76.02 -35.08 -66.54
C GLU A 131 77.23 -34.71 -65.68
N GLN A 132 76.98 -34.24 -64.46
CA GLN A 132 78.01 -33.90 -63.50
C GLN A 132 77.61 -34.47 -62.14
N TRP A 133 78.57 -35.06 -61.42
CA TRP A 133 78.37 -35.50 -60.05
C TRP A 133 79.66 -35.37 -59.25
N LEU A 134 79.50 -35.37 -57.94
CA LEU A 134 80.58 -35.27 -56.97
C LEU A 134 80.53 -36.51 -56.06
N GLU A 135 81.67 -37.15 -55.85
CA GLU A 135 81.79 -38.39 -55.07
C GLU A 135 82.89 -38.23 -54.02
N ASN A 136 82.57 -38.55 -52.76
CA ASN A 136 83.58 -38.56 -51.71
C ASN A 136 84.46 -39.81 -51.89
N ILE A 137 85.77 -39.61 -52.02
CA ILE A 137 86.71 -40.70 -52.34
C ILE A 137 86.85 -41.68 -51.17
N GLU A 138 86.71 -41.20 -49.94
CA GLU A 138 86.87 -42.01 -48.73
C GLU A 138 85.64 -42.86 -48.43
N THR A 139 84.44 -42.31 -48.64
CA THR A 139 83.17 -43.01 -48.35
C THR A 139 82.53 -43.66 -49.57
N GLY A 140 82.96 -43.30 -50.79
CA GLY A 140 82.30 -43.68 -52.05
C GLY A 140 80.91 -43.07 -52.23
N GLN A 141 80.50 -42.15 -51.36
CA GLN A 141 79.17 -41.58 -51.37
C GLN A 141 79.08 -40.44 -52.40
N ARG A 142 78.06 -40.50 -53.25
CA ARG A 142 77.75 -39.40 -54.18
C ARG A 142 76.94 -38.31 -53.49
N PHE A 143 77.27 -37.07 -53.81
CA PHE A 143 76.48 -35.91 -53.39
C PHE A 143 75.07 -36.00 -53.99
N ALA A 144 74.07 -36.00 -53.11
CA ALA A 144 72.67 -36.04 -53.50
C ALA A 144 72.13 -34.61 -53.61
N GLY A 145 72.08 -34.06 -54.83
CA GLY A 145 71.54 -32.73 -55.07
C GLY A 145 71.29 -32.46 -56.55
N LYS A 146 70.51 -31.41 -56.82
CA LYS A 146 70.31 -30.91 -58.20
C LYS A 146 71.56 -30.17 -58.66
N LYS A 147 71.69 -29.91 -59.96
CA LYS A 147 72.85 -29.22 -60.57
C LYS A 147 73.26 -27.91 -59.86
N GLN A 148 72.31 -27.10 -59.40
CA GLN A 148 72.61 -25.84 -58.69
C GLN A 148 73.16 -26.09 -57.27
N GLU A 149 72.60 -27.07 -56.56
CA GLU A 149 73.08 -27.46 -55.23
C GLU A 149 74.46 -28.11 -55.34
N LEU A 150 74.69 -28.95 -56.36
CA LEU A 150 75.99 -29.53 -56.67
C LEU A 150 77.04 -28.43 -56.91
N GLN A 151 76.71 -27.43 -57.72
CA GLN A 151 77.62 -26.32 -58.00
C GLN A 151 77.93 -25.51 -56.74
N ALA A 152 76.92 -25.22 -55.92
CA ALA A 152 77.11 -24.51 -54.66
C ALA A 152 77.98 -25.31 -53.68
N GLU A 153 77.79 -26.64 -53.63
CA GLU A 153 78.61 -27.52 -52.80
C GLU A 153 80.06 -27.56 -53.26
N ILE A 154 80.31 -27.66 -54.57
CA ILE A 154 81.68 -27.61 -55.10
C ILE A 154 82.34 -26.26 -54.78
N GLU A 155 81.61 -25.14 -54.89
CA GLU A 155 82.11 -23.82 -54.51
C GLU A 155 82.39 -23.71 -53.01
N ASN A 156 81.57 -24.33 -52.15
CA ASN A 156 81.80 -24.38 -50.70
C ASN A 156 83.04 -25.21 -50.35
N LEU A 157 83.19 -26.40 -50.94
CA LEU A 157 84.32 -27.30 -50.69
C LEU A 157 85.65 -26.72 -51.16
N ILE A 158 85.66 -26.04 -52.32
CA ILE A 158 86.85 -25.37 -52.86
C ILE A 158 87.08 -24.00 -52.17
N GLY A 159 86.02 -23.37 -51.67
CA GLY A 159 86.01 -22.02 -51.10
C GLY A 159 86.14 -20.89 -52.13
N LEU A 160 85.99 -21.19 -53.42
CA LEU A 160 86.11 -20.23 -54.51
C LEU A 160 85.03 -20.48 -55.56
N SER A 161 84.39 -19.41 -56.04
CA SER A 161 83.53 -19.50 -57.23
C SER A 161 84.35 -19.75 -58.49
N PHE A 162 83.70 -20.15 -59.60
CA PHE A 162 84.38 -20.33 -60.89
C PHE A 162 85.25 -19.11 -61.29
N ASP A 163 84.69 -17.91 -61.18
CA ASP A 163 85.39 -16.68 -61.55
C ASP A 163 86.59 -16.39 -60.64
N GLN A 164 86.49 -16.76 -59.35
CA GLN A 164 87.57 -16.63 -58.38
C GLN A 164 88.64 -17.70 -58.61
N PHE A 165 88.26 -18.95 -58.86
CA PHE A 165 89.17 -20.05 -59.16
C PHE A 165 90.03 -19.76 -60.40
N ARG A 166 89.41 -19.21 -61.46
CA ARG A 166 90.08 -18.74 -62.69
C ARG A 166 90.94 -17.48 -62.52
N ARG A 167 90.84 -16.78 -61.38
CA ARG A 167 91.65 -15.59 -61.10
C ARG A 167 92.76 -15.87 -60.08
N ALA A 168 92.58 -16.85 -59.20
CA ALA A 168 93.48 -17.12 -58.07
C ALA A 168 94.26 -18.44 -58.18
N VAL A 169 93.66 -19.51 -58.71
CA VAL A 169 94.27 -20.85 -58.70
C VAL A 169 94.75 -21.25 -60.08
N MET A 170 93.90 -21.07 -61.08
CA MET A 170 94.20 -21.34 -62.47
C MET A 170 94.26 -20.01 -63.18
N LEU A 171 95.40 -19.64 -63.76
CA LEU A 171 95.57 -18.41 -64.52
C LEU A 171 95.63 -18.71 -66.02
N PRO A 172 94.50 -18.64 -66.76
CA PRO A 172 94.52 -18.78 -68.20
C PRO A 172 95.33 -17.66 -68.85
N GLN A 173 95.86 -17.97 -70.04
CA GLN A 173 96.68 -17.04 -70.80
C GLN A 173 95.93 -15.72 -71.03
N GLY A 174 96.48 -14.60 -70.53
CA GLY A 174 95.93 -13.24 -70.68
C GLY A 174 95.06 -12.73 -69.53
N GLU A 175 94.58 -13.58 -68.62
CA GLU A 175 93.61 -13.18 -67.59
C GLU A 175 94.23 -12.63 -66.29
N PHE A 176 95.54 -12.85 -66.07
CA PHE A 176 96.27 -12.18 -64.99
C PHE A 176 96.25 -10.64 -65.16
N ALA A 177 96.33 -10.15 -66.40
CA ALA A 177 96.21 -8.72 -66.70
C ALA A 177 94.78 -8.19 -66.42
N ALA A 178 93.75 -9.02 -66.58
CA ALA A 178 92.37 -8.66 -66.27
C ALA A 178 92.14 -8.51 -64.76
N PHE A 179 92.79 -9.33 -63.93
CA PHE A 179 92.76 -9.16 -62.47
C PHE A 179 93.38 -7.83 -62.02
N LEU A 180 94.54 -7.45 -62.57
CA LEU A 180 95.19 -6.16 -62.27
C LEU A 180 94.31 -4.96 -62.68
N LYS A 181 93.58 -5.10 -63.80
CA LYS A 181 92.70 -4.04 -64.35
C LYS A 181 91.29 -4.01 -63.76
N ALA A 182 90.90 -4.97 -62.91
CA ALA A 182 89.56 -4.99 -62.31
C ALA A 182 89.30 -3.72 -61.48
N GLY A 183 88.05 -3.24 -61.51
CA GLY A 183 87.60 -2.09 -60.72
C GLY A 183 87.75 -2.31 -59.21
N ALA A 184 87.76 -1.22 -58.43
CA ALA A 184 87.98 -1.27 -56.99
C ALA A 184 86.98 -2.20 -56.28
N ASP A 185 85.71 -2.19 -56.67
CA ASP A 185 84.65 -2.99 -56.05
C ASP A 185 84.80 -4.49 -56.34
N GLU A 186 85.12 -4.87 -57.58
CA GLU A 186 85.38 -6.27 -57.94
C GLU A 186 86.62 -6.82 -57.23
N ARG A 187 87.64 -5.97 -57.07
CA ARG A 187 88.87 -6.32 -56.35
C ARG A 187 88.59 -6.47 -54.85
N ALA A 188 87.79 -5.57 -54.28
CA ALA A 188 87.40 -5.62 -52.87
C ALA A 188 86.61 -6.89 -52.55
N ALA A 189 85.60 -7.25 -53.37
CA ALA A 189 84.80 -8.46 -53.16
C ALA A 189 85.64 -9.75 -53.23
N LEU A 190 86.63 -9.81 -54.12
CA LEU A 190 87.51 -10.96 -54.24
C LEU A 190 88.49 -11.07 -53.05
N LEU A 191 89.05 -9.93 -52.61
CA LEU A 191 89.90 -9.86 -51.42
C LEU A 191 89.11 -10.17 -50.13
N GLU A 192 87.87 -9.69 -50.01
CA GLU A 192 86.99 -9.96 -48.88
C GLU A 192 86.75 -11.47 -48.71
N ARG A 193 86.44 -12.19 -49.79
CA ARG A 193 86.29 -13.66 -49.73
C ARG A 193 87.59 -14.39 -49.44
N MET A 194 88.69 -13.99 -50.07
CA MET A 194 90.00 -14.62 -49.83
C MET A 194 90.50 -14.42 -48.39
N THR A 195 90.13 -13.31 -47.74
CA THR A 195 90.55 -12.96 -46.38
C THR A 195 89.51 -13.28 -45.31
N GLY A 196 88.32 -13.80 -45.69
CA GLY A 196 87.23 -14.06 -44.75
C GLY A 196 86.55 -12.80 -44.18
N GLY A 197 86.64 -11.67 -44.89
CA GLY A 197 86.12 -10.36 -44.48
C GLY A 197 84.60 -10.17 -44.59
N GLU A 198 83.85 -11.20 -45.02
CA GLU A 198 82.39 -11.13 -45.26
C GLU A 198 81.57 -10.70 -44.03
N ILE A 199 82.16 -10.83 -42.84
CA ILE A 199 81.60 -10.32 -41.59
C ILE A 199 81.41 -8.80 -41.61
N TYR A 200 82.30 -8.04 -42.24
CA TYR A 200 82.25 -6.58 -42.26
C TYR A 200 81.13 -6.07 -43.18
N GLY A 201 80.91 -6.71 -44.32
CA GLY A 201 79.74 -6.45 -45.17
C GLY A 201 78.43 -6.69 -44.41
N ARG A 202 78.30 -7.83 -43.71
CA ARG A 202 77.12 -8.13 -42.89
C ARG A 202 76.90 -7.12 -41.75
N LEU A 203 77.97 -6.71 -41.08
CA LEU A 203 77.90 -5.71 -40.01
C LEU A 203 77.45 -4.35 -40.53
N SER A 204 77.91 -3.93 -41.71
CA SER A 204 77.51 -2.68 -42.36
C SER A 204 76.02 -2.67 -42.68
N ILE A 205 75.48 -3.77 -43.22
CA ILE A 205 74.05 -3.93 -43.50
C ILE A 205 73.23 -3.81 -42.21
N ALA A 206 73.60 -4.57 -41.17
CA ALA A 206 72.89 -4.55 -39.89
C ALA A 206 72.92 -3.16 -39.22
N ALA A 207 74.04 -2.44 -39.30
CA ALA A 207 74.14 -1.09 -38.78
C ALA A 207 73.22 -0.10 -39.52
N HIS A 208 73.15 -0.20 -40.86
CA HIS A 208 72.28 0.63 -41.67
C HIS A 208 70.80 0.36 -41.39
N GLU A 209 70.40 -0.91 -41.28
CA GLU A 209 69.03 -1.30 -40.91
C GLU A 209 68.64 -0.74 -39.54
N ARG A 210 69.50 -0.88 -38.53
CA ARG A 210 69.25 -0.33 -37.19
C ARG A 210 69.09 1.19 -37.19
N ALA A 211 69.96 1.90 -37.92
CA ALA A 211 69.89 3.36 -38.02
C ALA A 211 68.59 3.82 -38.69
N LYS A 212 68.14 3.10 -39.72
CA LYS A 212 66.86 3.37 -40.41
C LYS A 212 65.67 3.20 -39.45
N ASP A 213 65.65 2.14 -38.66
CA ASP A 213 64.57 1.86 -37.71
C ASP A 213 64.49 2.90 -36.60
N GLU A 214 65.62 3.29 -36.01
CA GLU A 214 65.65 4.32 -34.96
C GLU A 214 65.22 5.69 -35.50
N LYS A 215 65.60 6.04 -36.73
CA LYS A 215 65.14 7.27 -37.38
C LYS A 215 63.62 7.28 -37.55
N LEU A 216 63.03 6.16 -37.95
CA LEU A 216 61.58 6.00 -38.05
C LEU A 216 60.87 6.21 -36.70
N LYS A 217 61.39 5.62 -35.62
CA LYS A 217 60.86 5.81 -34.27
C LYS A 217 60.93 7.28 -33.82
N LEU A 218 62.06 7.95 -34.09
CA LEU A 218 62.23 9.36 -33.78
C LEU A 218 61.20 10.22 -34.51
N THR A 219 61.01 10.00 -35.82
CA THR A 219 60.01 10.73 -36.61
C THR A 219 58.59 10.50 -36.09
N GLN A 220 58.24 9.27 -35.67
CA GLN A 220 56.93 8.99 -35.07
C GLN A 220 56.74 9.72 -33.73
N LEU A 221 57.77 9.75 -32.87
CA LEU A 221 57.72 10.48 -31.60
C LEU A 221 57.60 12.00 -31.83
N GLN A 222 58.32 12.54 -32.80
CA GLN A 222 58.22 13.94 -33.20
C GLN A 222 56.84 14.28 -33.78
N GLY A 223 56.25 13.38 -34.57
CA GLY A 223 54.87 13.53 -35.05
C GLY A 223 53.85 13.58 -33.90
N LYS A 224 53.97 12.68 -32.92
CA LYS A 224 53.12 12.68 -31.71
C LYS A 224 53.29 13.93 -30.86
N LEU A 225 54.49 14.52 -30.82
CA LEU A 225 54.75 15.81 -30.16
C LEU A 225 54.14 16.98 -30.94
N GLY A 226 54.08 16.91 -32.27
CA GLY A 226 53.52 17.97 -33.12
C GLY A 226 52.00 18.16 -32.97
N ASP A 227 51.26 17.09 -32.64
CA ASP A 227 49.81 17.15 -32.41
C ASP A 227 49.44 17.73 -31.02
N ILE A 228 50.41 17.82 -30.11
CA ILE A 228 50.22 18.41 -28.79
C ILE A 228 50.88 19.79 -28.83
N ALA A 229 50.07 20.84 -28.96
CA ALA A 229 50.56 22.21 -28.78
C ALA A 229 51.06 22.36 -27.34
N LEU A 230 52.36 22.18 -27.15
CA LEU A 230 53.03 22.40 -25.87
C LEU A 230 53.07 23.91 -25.62
N LEU A 231 52.42 24.33 -24.56
CA LEU A 231 52.53 25.70 -24.06
C LEU A 231 54.01 26.00 -23.81
N THR A 232 54.45 27.18 -24.21
CA THR A 232 55.76 27.66 -23.78
C THR A 232 55.75 27.87 -22.27
N ASP A 233 56.94 27.85 -21.66
CA ASP A 233 57.05 28.12 -20.22
C ASP A 233 56.49 29.51 -19.87
N GLU A 234 56.65 30.49 -20.76
CA GLU A 234 56.09 31.84 -20.65
C GLU A 234 54.55 31.84 -20.68
N GLU A 235 53.93 31.13 -21.62
CA GLU A 235 52.46 30.99 -21.71
C GLU A 235 51.89 30.27 -20.49
N ARG A 236 52.61 29.24 -20.00
CA ARG A 236 52.23 28.49 -18.81
C ARG A 236 52.31 29.35 -17.55
N GLU A 237 53.37 30.15 -17.39
CA GLU A 237 53.50 31.08 -16.27
C GLU A 237 52.41 32.16 -16.32
N ALA A 238 52.13 32.73 -17.49
CA ALA A 238 51.07 33.72 -17.67
C ALA A 238 49.69 33.14 -17.31
N LEU A 239 49.36 31.93 -17.78
CA LEU A 239 48.11 31.24 -17.45
C LEU A 239 48.01 30.91 -15.95
N ASN A 240 49.12 30.50 -15.32
CA ASN A 240 49.13 30.24 -13.88
C ASN A 240 48.91 31.52 -13.06
N ALA A 241 49.48 32.65 -13.48
CA ALA A 241 49.25 33.94 -12.84
C ALA A 241 47.79 34.41 -13.00
N GLN A 242 47.20 34.25 -14.20
CA GLN A 242 45.78 34.49 -14.44
C GLN A 242 44.89 33.60 -13.58
N LEU A 243 45.26 32.33 -13.43
CA LEU A 243 44.52 31.37 -12.62
C LEU A 243 44.60 31.71 -11.12
N ALA A 244 45.77 32.14 -10.63
CA ALA A 244 45.94 32.60 -9.26
C ALA A 244 45.08 33.84 -8.95
N THR A 245 45.14 34.85 -9.82
CA THR A 245 44.32 36.06 -9.68
C THR A 245 42.82 35.76 -9.77
N ALA A 246 42.39 34.89 -10.69
CA ALA A 246 40.99 34.46 -10.77
C ALA A 246 40.53 33.73 -9.50
N ARG A 247 41.39 32.88 -8.91
CA ARG A 247 41.09 32.19 -7.63
C ARG A 247 40.91 33.17 -6.48
N GLU A 248 41.78 34.17 -6.36
CA GLU A 248 41.65 35.21 -5.34
C GLU A 248 40.37 36.01 -5.51
N GLN A 249 40.03 36.40 -6.75
CA GLN A 249 38.78 37.10 -7.05
C GLN A 249 37.55 36.26 -6.68
N VAL A 250 37.54 34.97 -7.03
CA VAL A 250 36.45 34.06 -6.67
C VAL A 250 36.32 33.94 -5.15
N SER A 251 37.43 33.75 -4.43
CA SER A 251 37.43 33.67 -2.96
C SER A 251 36.87 34.95 -2.33
N HIS A 252 37.31 36.12 -2.80
CA HIS A 252 36.83 37.40 -2.29
C HIS A 252 35.34 37.61 -2.56
N GLN A 253 34.86 37.27 -3.77
CA GLN A 253 33.43 37.37 -4.10
C GLN A 253 32.58 36.39 -3.31
N GLN A 254 33.07 35.18 -3.02
CA GLN A 254 32.39 34.21 -2.17
C GLN A 254 32.23 34.73 -0.73
N GLN A 255 33.28 35.31 -0.16
CA GLN A 255 33.22 35.94 1.17
C GLN A 255 32.21 37.09 1.20
N LYS A 256 32.20 37.94 0.16
CA LYS A 256 31.25 39.06 0.05
C LYS A 256 29.80 38.57 -0.10
N LEU A 257 29.59 37.51 -0.88
CA LEU A 257 28.28 36.89 -1.05
C LEU A 257 27.76 36.33 0.29
N GLU A 258 28.62 35.66 1.05
CA GLU A 258 28.23 35.10 2.34
C GLU A 258 27.84 36.19 3.35
N LEU A 259 28.60 37.28 3.40
CA LEU A 259 28.24 38.45 4.22
C LEU A 259 26.90 39.06 3.79
N LEU A 260 26.65 39.18 2.49
CA LEU A 260 25.38 39.70 1.97
C LEU A 260 24.19 38.79 2.30
N LYS A 261 24.37 37.47 2.29
CA LYS A 261 23.33 36.53 2.74
C LYS A 261 23.02 36.70 4.22
N GLN A 262 24.03 36.84 5.06
CA GLN A 262 23.83 37.10 6.50
C GLN A 262 23.06 38.41 6.73
N HIS A 263 23.41 39.49 6.02
CA HIS A 263 22.65 40.75 6.08
C HIS A 263 21.20 40.58 5.61
N GLN A 264 20.97 39.85 4.51
CA GLN A 264 19.63 39.59 4.01
C GLN A 264 18.78 38.82 5.04
N GLU A 265 19.37 37.81 5.68
CA GLU A 265 18.69 37.02 6.71
C GLU A 265 18.31 37.89 7.91
N VAL A 266 19.22 38.76 8.37
CA VAL A 266 18.95 39.72 9.44
C VAL A 266 17.79 40.65 9.07
N LEU A 267 17.76 41.18 7.84
CA LEU A 267 16.69 42.07 7.39
C LEU A 267 15.32 41.36 7.35
N VAL A 268 15.27 40.14 6.80
CA VAL A 268 14.04 39.33 6.75
C VAL A 268 13.55 39.00 8.17
N ASN A 269 14.46 38.65 9.08
CA ASN A 269 14.11 38.36 10.46
C ASN A 269 13.66 39.61 11.23
N ALA A 270 14.30 40.76 10.98
CA ALA A 270 13.88 42.03 11.56
C ALA A 270 12.45 42.39 11.13
N GLU A 271 12.13 42.28 9.84
CA GLU A 271 10.78 42.54 9.32
C GLU A 271 9.72 41.62 9.95
N LYS A 272 10.01 40.32 10.06
CA LYS A 272 9.13 39.35 10.75
C LYS A 272 8.92 39.70 12.22
N LEU A 273 9.99 40.10 12.92
CA LEU A 273 9.91 40.48 14.32
C LEU A 273 9.11 41.78 14.50
N THR A 274 9.30 42.77 13.64
CA THR A 274 8.51 44.01 13.65
C THR A 274 7.02 43.73 13.45
N HIS A 275 6.66 42.85 12.51
CA HIS A 275 5.27 42.44 12.32
C HIS A 275 4.69 41.75 13.56
N ARG A 276 5.42 40.80 14.15
CA ARG A 276 4.98 40.11 15.37
C ARG A 276 4.82 41.03 16.57
N VAL A 277 5.71 42.03 16.73
CA VAL A 277 5.57 43.03 17.79
C VAL A 277 4.30 43.84 17.57
N SER A 278 4.04 44.32 16.35
CA SER A 278 2.83 45.07 16.03
C SER A 278 1.55 44.27 16.29
N GLU A 279 1.49 43.00 15.87
CA GLU A 279 0.36 42.10 16.16
C GLU A 279 0.17 41.90 17.67
N SER A 280 1.26 41.69 18.41
CA SER A 280 1.21 41.47 19.86
C SER A 280 0.74 42.73 20.61
N GLU A 281 1.18 43.91 20.17
CA GLU A 281 0.71 45.20 20.71
C GLU A 281 -0.78 45.40 20.44
N GLN A 282 -1.25 45.06 19.24
CA GLN A 282 -2.67 45.14 18.90
C GLN A 282 -3.52 44.17 19.75
N GLN A 283 -3.05 42.93 19.95
CA GLN A 283 -3.72 41.96 20.81
C GLN A 283 -3.75 42.40 22.28
N LEU A 284 -2.64 42.97 22.78
CA LEU A 284 -2.57 43.53 24.13
C LEU A 284 -3.59 44.65 24.31
N GLU A 285 -3.70 45.55 23.34
CA GLU A 285 -4.64 46.66 23.40
C GLU A 285 -6.10 46.17 23.36
N GLN A 286 -6.40 45.20 22.51
CA GLN A 286 -7.72 44.54 22.47
C GLN A 286 -8.05 43.86 23.81
N ALA A 287 -7.09 43.15 24.42
CA ALA A 287 -7.27 42.49 25.70
C ALA A 287 -7.51 43.49 26.83
N LYS A 288 -6.77 44.62 26.86
CA LYS A 288 -6.99 45.71 27.81
C LYS A 288 -8.37 46.34 27.65
N GLN A 289 -8.81 46.61 26.42
CA GLN A 289 -10.15 47.14 26.17
C GLN A 289 -11.24 46.15 26.61
N ALA A 290 -11.09 44.86 26.31
CA ALA A 290 -12.02 43.83 26.75
C ALA A 290 -12.09 43.73 28.29
N GLN A 291 -10.95 43.83 28.97
CA GLN A 291 -10.88 43.89 30.43
C GLN A 291 -11.62 45.12 30.98
N GLN A 292 -11.39 46.31 30.41
CA GLN A 292 -12.06 47.54 30.81
C GLN A 292 -13.58 47.48 30.60
N LEU A 293 -14.03 46.92 29.47
CA LEU A 293 -15.46 46.73 29.20
C LEU A 293 -16.10 45.70 30.16
N ALA A 294 -15.33 44.73 30.64
CA ALA A 294 -15.79 43.72 31.60
C ALA A 294 -15.74 44.18 33.07
N GLU A 295 -14.95 45.21 33.39
CA GLU A 295 -14.77 45.75 34.76
C GLU A 295 -16.10 45.97 35.53
N PRO A 296 -17.17 46.55 34.94
CA PRO A 296 -18.44 46.72 35.64
C PRO A 296 -19.08 45.39 36.06
N ARG A 297 -18.96 44.35 35.23
CA ARG A 297 -19.49 43.01 35.54
C ARG A 297 -18.72 42.37 36.68
N TYR A 298 -17.39 42.51 36.71
CA TYR A 298 -16.57 42.02 37.82
C TYR A 298 -16.91 42.74 39.14
N ARG A 299 -17.15 44.06 39.10
CA ARG A 299 -17.62 44.79 40.28
C ARG A 299 -18.98 44.31 40.78
N GLN A 300 -19.93 44.08 39.87
CA GLN A 300 -21.24 43.51 40.23
C GLN A 300 -21.10 42.11 40.81
N LEU A 301 -20.27 41.24 40.21
CA LEU A 301 -20.02 39.90 40.71
C LEU A 301 -19.47 39.93 42.15
N ASN A 302 -18.48 40.78 42.43
CA ASN A 302 -17.93 40.95 43.77
C ASN A 302 -19.00 41.42 44.77
N GLN A 303 -19.90 42.33 44.38
CA GLN A 303 -21.03 42.74 45.23
C GLN A 303 -21.98 41.56 45.53
N TYR A 304 -22.28 40.73 44.53
CA TYR A 304 -23.08 39.52 44.73
C TYR A 304 -22.38 38.50 45.64
N GLU A 305 -21.09 38.27 45.44
CA GLU A 305 -20.28 37.36 46.27
C GLU A 305 -20.23 37.84 47.73
N GLN A 306 -20.11 39.14 47.98
CA GLN A 306 -20.16 39.72 49.32
C GLN A 306 -21.54 39.55 49.98
N ALA A 307 -22.62 39.60 49.21
CA ALA A 307 -23.99 39.41 49.71
C ALA A 307 -24.40 37.93 49.86
N LEU A 308 -23.67 37.01 49.22
CA LEU A 308 -24.00 35.58 49.17
C LEU A 308 -24.12 34.92 50.56
N PRO A 309 -23.23 35.18 51.54
CA PRO A 309 -23.33 34.59 52.87
C PRO A 309 -24.64 34.96 53.59
N ALA A 310 -25.12 36.19 53.40
CA ALA A 310 -26.35 36.70 54.04
C ALA A 310 -27.64 36.20 53.37
N ARG A 311 -27.56 35.48 52.24
CA ARG A 311 -28.73 35.00 51.50
C ARG A 311 -29.60 34.05 52.33
N GLY A 312 -28.98 33.14 53.07
CA GLY A 312 -29.69 32.19 53.94
C GLY A 312 -30.49 32.92 55.01
N ASP A 313 -29.85 33.84 55.73
CA ASP A 313 -30.48 34.66 56.76
C ASP A 313 -31.60 35.55 56.20
N PHE A 314 -31.39 36.16 55.02
CA PHE A 314 -32.43 36.94 54.35
C PHE A 314 -33.64 36.08 53.97
N THR A 315 -33.43 34.87 53.48
CA THR A 315 -34.55 33.95 53.17
C THR A 315 -35.32 33.53 54.43
N LEU A 316 -34.62 33.24 55.53
CA LEU A 316 -35.24 32.94 56.82
C LEU A 316 -36.03 34.15 57.35
N LEU A 317 -35.46 35.36 57.26
CA LEU A 317 -36.13 36.60 57.65
C LEU A 317 -37.39 36.84 56.81
N SER A 318 -37.31 36.67 55.49
CA SER A 318 -38.46 36.84 54.58
C SER A 318 -39.56 35.84 54.88
N GLN A 319 -39.22 34.56 55.12
CA GLN A 319 -40.17 33.54 55.54
C GLN A 319 -40.80 33.87 56.90
N ALA A 320 -40.01 34.30 57.88
CA ALA A 320 -40.49 34.72 59.19
C ALA A 320 -41.45 35.93 59.07
N GLN A 321 -41.11 36.93 58.25
CA GLN A 321 -41.98 38.09 57.98
C GLN A 321 -43.31 37.65 57.37
N GLN A 322 -43.31 36.73 56.40
CA GLN A 322 -44.54 36.17 55.84
C GLN A 322 -45.37 35.42 56.88
N GLN A 323 -44.75 34.67 57.78
CA GLN A 323 -45.44 33.97 58.87
C GLN A 323 -46.05 34.96 59.86
N VAL A 324 -45.33 36.02 60.23
CA VAL A 324 -45.85 37.09 61.10
C VAL A 324 -47.08 37.74 60.48
N ILE A 325 -47.05 38.06 59.18
CA ILE A 325 -48.21 38.62 58.47
C ILE A 325 -49.41 37.66 58.53
N LYS A 326 -49.20 36.36 58.28
CA LYS A 326 -50.25 35.35 58.39
C LYS A 326 -50.84 35.25 59.80
N TRP A 327 -49.99 35.21 60.82
CA TRP A 327 -50.43 35.13 62.20
C TRP A 327 -51.14 36.39 62.66
N GLN A 328 -50.74 37.58 62.20
CA GLN A 328 -51.47 38.83 62.46
C GLN A 328 -52.88 38.80 61.87
N GLN A 329 -53.06 38.26 60.66
CA GLN A 329 -54.39 38.10 60.04
C GLN A 329 -55.26 37.08 60.81
N ILE A 330 -54.67 35.96 61.23
CA ILE A 330 -55.36 34.96 62.06
C ILE A 330 -55.75 35.57 63.41
N LEU A 331 -54.85 36.32 64.06
CA LEU A 331 -55.14 36.97 65.33
C LEU A 331 -56.28 37.99 65.19
N GLN A 332 -56.26 38.82 64.15
CA GLN A 332 -57.34 39.79 63.88
C GLN A 332 -58.70 39.09 63.69
N SER A 333 -58.76 38.05 62.85
CA SER A 333 -60.00 37.31 62.60
C SER A 333 -60.50 36.59 63.86
N THR A 334 -59.62 35.90 64.58
CA THR A 334 -59.98 35.18 65.82
C THR A 334 -60.43 36.15 66.93
N THR A 335 -59.80 37.31 67.04
CA THR A 335 -60.20 38.35 68.02
C THR A 335 -61.57 38.93 67.66
N ALA A 336 -61.85 39.15 66.37
CA ALA A 336 -63.16 39.60 65.91
C ALA A 336 -64.24 38.55 66.19
N GLU A 337 -63.97 37.27 65.92
CA GLU A 337 -64.88 36.16 66.25
C GLU A 337 -65.13 36.05 67.76
N LEU A 338 -64.08 36.14 68.59
CA LEU A 338 -64.21 36.10 70.04
C LEU A 338 -65.08 37.25 70.55
N THR A 339 -64.87 38.46 70.03
CA THR A 339 -65.64 39.66 70.40
C THR A 339 -67.11 39.50 70.01
N ALA A 340 -67.39 38.97 68.81
CA ALA A 340 -68.75 38.67 68.36
C ALA A 340 -69.42 37.61 69.25
N LYS A 341 -68.68 36.56 69.65
CA LYS A 341 -69.19 35.52 70.55
C LYS A 341 -69.44 36.05 71.97
N GLN A 342 -68.60 36.93 72.50
CA GLN A 342 -68.81 37.59 73.78
C GLN A 342 -70.04 38.52 73.76
N GLN A 343 -70.25 39.27 72.67
CA GLN A 343 -71.48 40.07 72.51
C GLN A 343 -72.73 39.18 72.45
N GLN A 344 -72.66 38.06 71.71
CA GLN A 344 -73.76 37.10 71.63
C GLN A 344 -74.07 36.47 72.99
N GLN A 345 -73.05 36.13 73.79
CA GLN A 345 -73.20 35.65 75.16
C GLN A 345 -73.89 36.69 76.05
N GLY A 346 -73.48 37.97 75.96
CA GLY A 346 -74.12 39.06 76.70
C GLY A 346 -75.59 39.23 76.33
N GLN A 347 -75.94 39.15 75.05
CA GLN A 347 -77.34 39.17 74.59
C GLN A 347 -78.15 37.99 75.15
N TRP A 348 -77.59 36.78 75.14
CA TRP A 348 -78.25 35.62 75.72
C TRP A 348 -78.45 35.74 77.23
N GLN A 349 -77.49 36.31 77.97
CA GLN A 349 -77.67 36.58 79.41
C GLN A 349 -78.82 37.55 79.69
N ILE A 350 -78.91 38.65 78.93
CA ILE A 350 -80.03 39.59 79.04
C ILE A 350 -81.36 38.89 78.73
N GLN A 351 -81.40 38.05 77.70
CA GLN A 351 -82.62 37.34 77.30
C GLN A 351 -83.07 36.30 78.35
N VAL A 352 -82.12 35.60 78.99
CA VAL A 352 -82.40 34.71 80.13
C VAL A 352 -82.97 35.50 81.30
N GLU A 353 -82.38 36.65 81.64
CA GLU A 353 -82.84 37.49 82.74
C GLU A 353 -84.25 38.05 82.51
N GLN A 354 -84.55 38.50 81.28
CA GLN A 354 -85.89 38.92 80.88
C GLN A 354 -86.92 37.78 80.95
N SER A 355 -86.55 36.59 80.48
CA SER A 355 -87.43 35.42 80.52
C SER A 355 -87.73 34.99 81.97
N GLN A 356 -86.74 35.10 82.86
CA GLN A 356 -86.90 34.82 84.28
C GLN A 356 -87.83 35.84 84.97
N GLN A 357 -87.71 37.13 84.63
CA GLN A 357 -88.64 38.16 85.11
C GLN A 357 -90.07 37.90 84.62
N GLN A 358 -90.26 37.55 83.34
CA GLN A 358 -91.58 37.22 82.80
C GLN A 358 -92.19 35.99 83.49
N LEU A 359 -91.39 34.95 83.75
CA LEU A 359 -91.83 33.77 84.50
C LEU A 359 -92.32 34.17 85.90
N THR A 360 -91.56 35.01 86.59
CA THR A 360 -91.90 35.48 87.95
C THR A 360 -93.20 36.29 87.94
N GLN A 361 -93.38 37.19 86.97
CA GLN A 361 -94.64 37.95 86.81
C GLN A 361 -95.84 37.04 86.52
N LYS A 362 -95.67 36.03 85.66
CA LYS A 362 -96.74 35.06 85.35
C LYS A 362 -97.08 34.19 86.57
N GLN A 363 -96.09 33.79 87.38
CA GLN A 363 -96.32 33.08 88.64
C GLN A 363 -97.08 33.94 89.66
N GLN A 364 -96.72 35.23 89.80
CA GLN A 364 -97.46 36.16 90.68
C GLN A 364 -98.91 36.34 90.22
N ALA A 365 -99.14 36.60 88.92
CA ALA A 365 -100.48 36.73 88.36
C ALA A 365 -101.33 35.46 88.55
N PHE A 366 -100.72 34.28 88.46
CA PHE A 366 -101.41 33.02 88.74
C PHE A 366 -101.80 32.88 90.22
N SER A 367 -100.91 33.27 91.14
CA SER A 367 -101.22 33.25 92.59
C SER A 367 -102.38 34.17 92.99
N GLU A 368 -102.57 35.29 92.28
CA GLU A 368 -103.70 36.20 92.48
C GLU A 368 -105.02 35.68 91.88
N LEU A 369 -104.94 34.88 90.81
CA LEU A 369 -106.08 34.25 90.15
C LEU A 369 -106.57 32.99 90.87
N GLU A 370 -105.68 32.25 91.53
CA GLU A 370 -106.01 31.02 92.27
C GLU A 370 -107.17 31.18 93.29
N PRO A 371 -107.21 32.21 94.17
CA PRO A 371 -108.33 32.39 95.08
C PRO A 371 -109.63 32.76 94.37
N LYS A 372 -109.57 33.48 93.23
CA LYS A 372 -110.74 33.85 92.42
C LYS A 372 -111.34 32.63 91.70
N LEU A 373 -110.49 31.73 91.20
CA LEU A 373 -110.92 30.46 90.61
C LEU A 373 -111.56 29.54 91.66
N LYS A 374 -111.01 29.48 92.88
CA LYS A 374 -111.62 28.75 94.01
C LYS A 374 -112.99 29.33 94.40
N GLN A 375 -113.15 30.66 94.40
CA GLN A 375 -114.45 31.30 94.61
C GLN A 375 -115.45 31.00 93.50
N ALA A 376 -115.03 31.07 92.23
CA ALA A 376 -115.87 30.74 91.08
C ALA A 376 -116.40 29.29 91.15
N ALA A 377 -115.54 28.32 91.50
CA ALA A 377 -115.94 26.93 91.69
C ALA A 377 -117.00 26.76 92.82
N SER A 378 -116.90 27.52 93.91
CA SER A 378 -117.90 27.49 94.99
C SER A 378 -119.26 28.06 94.59
N ILE A 379 -119.27 29.05 93.68
CA ILE A 379 -120.49 29.66 93.14
C ILE A 379 -121.14 28.70 92.14
N GLU A 380 -120.36 28.02 91.32
CA GLU A 380 -120.85 27.02 90.36
C GLU A 380 -121.47 25.82 91.08
N GLN A 381 -120.87 25.35 92.17
CA GLN A 381 -121.43 24.30 93.03
C GLN A 381 -122.77 24.71 93.67
N LYS A 382 -122.93 25.97 94.07
CA LYS A 382 -124.22 26.50 94.57
C LYS A 382 -125.27 26.60 93.46
N ARG A 383 -124.88 26.98 92.25
CA ARG A 383 -125.78 27.05 91.08
C ARG A 383 -126.31 25.66 90.73
N ASP A 384 -125.45 24.65 90.67
CA ASP A 384 -125.85 23.29 90.32
C ASP A 384 -126.81 22.68 91.35
N GLY A 385 -126.61 22.98 92.65
CA GLY A 385 -127.55 22.58 93.71
C GLY A 385 -128.94 23.22 93.59
N LEU A 386 -129.01 24.51 93.24
CA LEU A 386 -130.29 25.20 92.99
C LEU A 386 -130.99 24.68 91.71
N GLN A 387 -130.21 24.29 90.71
CA GLN A 387 -130.73 23.75 89.45
C GLN A 387 -131.34 22.36 89.64
N GLN A 388 -130.75 21.51 90.50
CA GLN A 388 -131.37 20.23 90.89
C GLN A 388 -132.70 20.42 91.64
N GLN A 389 -132.77 21.37 92.59
CA GLN A 389 -134.01 21.69 93.30
C GLN A 389 -135.12 22.15 92.35
N SER A 390 -134.80 22.95 91.34
CA SER A 390 -135.77 23.39 90.32
C SER A 390 -136.31 22.22 89.50
N LEU A 391 -135.46 21.24 89.14
CA LEU A 391 -135.86 20.06 88.37
C LEU A 391 -136.78 19.13 89.16
N GLU A 392 -136.50 18.92 90.45
CA GLU A 392 -137.37 18.12 91.35
C GLU A 392 -138.76 18.75 91.52
N LEU A 393 -138.81 20.08 91.70
CA LEU A 393 -140.08 20.83 91.80
C LEU A 393 -140.91 20.76 90.51
N GLN A 394 -140.25 20.80 89.34
CA GLN A 394 -140.94 20.64 88.05
C GLN A 394 -141.52 19.22 87.87
N GLN A 395 -140.80 18.18 88.30
CA GLN A 395 -141.31 16.80 88.26
C GLN A 395 -142.49 16.60 89.21
N GLN A 396 -142.45 17.19 90.40
CA GLN A 396 -143.59 17.17 91.33
C GLN A 396 -144.83 17.84 90.73
N LEU A 397 -144.69 19.02 90.12
CA LEU A 397 -145.80 19.70 89.42
C LEU A 397 -146.37 18.88 88.26
N ALA A 398 -145.52 18.20 87.48
CA ALA A 398 -145.96 17.34 86.38
C ALA A 398 -146.75 16.13 86.89
N SER A 399 -146.34 15.52 88.01
CA SER A 399 -147.06 14.41 88.62
C SER A 399 -148.43 14.82 89.15
N LEU A 400 -148.52 15.98 89.81
CA LEU A 400 -149.76 16.51 90.39
C LEU A 400 -150.78 16.86 89.29
N ASN A 401 -150.33 17.47 88.19
CA ASN A 401 -151.20 17.79 87.04
C ASN A 401 -151.73 16.53 86.34
N LYS A 402 -150.92 15.46 86.29
CA LYS A 402 -151.33 14.17 85.74
C LYS A 402 -152.40 13.52 86.62
N GLU A 403 -152.25 13.62 87.95
CA GLU A 403 -153.21 13.09 88.92
C GLU A 403 -154.56 13.83 88.85
N LEU A 404 -154.51 15.17 88.71
CA LEU A 404 -155.67 16.04 88.58
C LEU A 404 -156.47 15.79 87.29
N THR A 405 -155.80 15.47 86.19
CA THR A 405 -156.45 15.10 84.92
C THR A 405 -157.14 13.74 85.02
N THR A 406 -156.49 12.73 85.62
CA THR A 406 -157.14 11.42 85.88
C THR A 406 -158.37 11.53 86.78
N GLN A 407 -158.34 12.35 87.84
CA GLN A 407 -159.52 12.52 88.69
C GLN A 407 -160.67 13.25 87.99
N ARG A 408 -160.35 14.20 87.10
CA ARG A 408 -161.35 14.91 86.30
C ARG A 408 -162.05 13.99 85.30
N ASP A 409 -161.29 13.12 84.64
CA ASP A 409 -161.83 12.13 83.71
C ASP A 409 -162.69 11.06 84.42
N GLN A 410 -162.29 10.64 85.63
CA GLN A 410 -163.10 9.74 86.48
C GLN A 410 -164.44 10.37 86.90
N LEU A 411 -164.46 11.68 87.20
CA LEU A 411 -165.66 12.38 87.62
C LEU A 411 -166.68 12.51 86.48
N VAL A 412 -166.21 12.78 85.25
CA VAL A 412 -167.06 12.82 84.04
C VAL A 412 -167.66 11.44 83.76
N ASN A 413 -166.87 10.37 83.91
CA ASN A 413 -167.33 9.00 83.71
C ASN A 413 -168.40 8.60 84.74
N HIS A 414 -168.25 8.99 86.01
CA HIS A 414 -169.24 8.73 87.04
C HIS A 414 -170.54 9.54 86.86
N GLN A 415 -170.48 10.78 86.36
CA GLN A 415 -171.69 11.55 86.01
C GLN A 415 -172.47 10.89 84.85
N GLN A 416 -171.77 10.34 83.87
CA GLN A 416 -172.38 9.66 82.73
C GLN A 416 -173.01 8.32 83.14
N GLN A 417 -172.35 7.58 84.05
CA GLN A 417 -172.92 6.38 84.68
C GLN A 417 -174.16 6.69 85.53
N GLN A 418 -174.19 7.82 86.24
CA GLN A 418 -175.33 8.22 87.08
C GLN A 418 -176.58 8.56 86.25
N GLN A 419 -176.44 9.25 85.11
CA GLN A 419 -177.56 9.51 84.19
C GLN A 419 -178.11 8.22 83.57
N THR A 420 -177.22 7.27 83.26
CA THR A 420 -177.61 5.97 82.70
C THR A 420 -178.35 5.11 83.75
N ALA A 421 -177.91 5.16 85.01
CA ALA A 421 -178.59 4.49 86.11
C ALA A 421 -179.96 5.12 86.44
N GLN A 422 -180.13 6.45 86.27
CA GLN A 422 -181.42 7.12 86.44
C GLN A 422 -182.44 6.73 85.35
N SER A 423 -182.01 6.52 84.10
CA SER A 423 -182.92 6.04 83.05
C SER A 423 -183.30 4.57 83.24
N GLN A 424 -182.37 3.73 83.74
CA GLN A 424 -182.64 2.35 84.10
C GLN A 424 -183.59 2.24 85.32
N LEU A 425 -183.47 3.12 86.31
CA LEU A 425 -184.37 3.15 87.46
C LEU A 425 -185.82 3.51 87.06
N GLN A 426 -186.01 4.42 86.11
CA GLN A 426 -187.35 4.73 85.57
C GLN A 426 -187.96 3.55 84.80
N GLN A 427 -187.15 2.79 84.04
CA GLN A 427 -187.63 1.56 83.38
C GLN A 427 -188.00 0.47 84.39
N VAL A 428 -187.23 0.29 85.47
CA VAL A 428 -187.56 -0.67 86.54
C VAL A 428 -188.79 -0.24 87.34
N THR A 429 -189.03 1.07 87.51
CA THR A 429 -190.25 1.61 88.13
C THR A 429 -191.53 1.29 87.34
N THR A 430 -191.39 1.04 86.03
CA THR A 430 -192.52 0.67 85.14
C THR A 430 -192.69 -0.85 85.03
N ALA A 431 -191.60 -1.63 85.17
CA ALA A 431 -191.65 -3.09 85.22
C ALA A 431 -192.14 -3.64 86.58
N LEU A 432 -191.85 -2.96 87.70
CA LEU A 432 -192.28 -3.40 89.03
C LEU A 432 -193.77 -3.14 89.30
N THR A 433 -194.38 -2.15 88.63
CA THR A 433 -195.82 -1.87 88.67
C THR A 433 -196.64 -2.90 87.88
N GLN A 434 -196.02 -3.64 86.95
CA GLN A 434 -196.64 -4.81 86.30
C GLN A 434 -196.35 -6.15 87.04
N ALA A 435 -195.37 -6.18 87.94
CA ALA A 435 -195.04 -7.34 88.78
C ALA A 435 -195.73 -7.34 90.16
N GLN A 436 -196.76 -6.50 90.35
CA GLN A 436 -197.66 -6.50 91.53
C GLN A 436 -198.58 -7.73 91.61
N GLY A 437 -198.52 -8.66 90.64
CA GLY A 437 -199.27 -9.91 90.62
C GLY A 437 -198.56 -11.15 91.20
N VAL A 438 -197.27 -11.09 91.58
CA VAL A 438 -196.50 -12.30 91.99
C VAL A 438 -195.85 -12.20 93.38
N LYS A 439 -196.12 -11.13 94.14
CA LYS A 439 -195.64 -10.98 95.53
C LYS A 439 -196.43 -11.83 96.56
N ALA A 440 -197.59 -12.38 96.18
CA ALA A 440 -198.46 -13.16 97.07
C ALA A 440 -198.39 -14.70 96.89
N LEU A 441 -197.47 -15.22 96.05
CA LEU A 441 -197.34 -16.67 95.78
C LEU A 441 -196.06 -17.32 96.32
N VAL A 442 -195.12 -16.53 96.87
CA VAL A 442 -193.85 -17.03 97.45
C VAL A 442 -193.89 -17.09 98.99
N GLU A 443 -194.70 -16.27 99.68
CA GLU A 443 -194.74 -16.29 101.16
C GLU A 443 -195.79 -17.26 101.73
N GLN A 444 -196.71 -17.72 100.87
CA GLN A 444 -197.61 -18.84 101.12
C GLN A 444 -197.17 -20.05 100.27
N GLN A 445 -195.93 -20.51 100.49
CA GLN A 445 -195.48 -21.90 100.26
C GLN A 445 -195.46 -22.67 101.61
N ASN A 446 -196.28 -22.23 102.55
CA ASN A 446 -197.54 -22.90 102.79
C ASN A 446 -197.31 -24.30 103.38
N ALA A 447 -197.61 -24.54 104.64
CA ALA A 447 -198.94 -24.36 105.25
C ALA A 447 -200.10 -24.96 104.39
N ILE A 448 -200.11 -24.84 103.06
CA ILE A 448 -200.76 -25.76 102.09
C ILE A 448 -200.08 -27.14 102.06
N LYS A 449 -198.76 -27.27 102.29
CA LYS A 449 -198.10 -28.59 102.47
C LYS A 449 -198.44 -29.22 103.83
N ASP A 450 -198.62 -28.41 104.88
CA ASP A 450 -199.08 -28.89 106.19
C ASP A 450 -200.54 -29.38 106.14
N ASN A 451 -201.40 -28.77 105.33
CA ASN A 451 -202.80 -29.19 105.17
C ASN A 451 -203.02 -30.31 104.15
N ILE A 452 -202.18 -30.45 103.11
CA ILE A 452 -202.31 -31.53 102.11
C ILE A 452 -201.83 -32.89 102.66
N SER A 453 -200.94 -32.96 103.67
CA SER A 453 -200.56 -34.27 104.27
C SER A 453 -201.32 -34.66 105.55
N GLN A 454 -201.94 -33.73 106.27
CA GLN A 454 -202.99 -34.08 107.24
C GLN A 454 -204.26 -34.61 106.55
N TYR A 455 -204.52 -34.17 105.30
CA TYR A 455 -205.47 -34.78 104.35
C TYR A 455 -204.80 -35.81 103.42
N GLN A 456 -203.54 -36.19 103.64
CA GLN A 456 -203.02 -37.53 103.34
C GLN A 456 -202.89 -38.31 104.66
N GLN A 457 -203.91 -38.16 105.49
CA GLN A 457 -204.98 -39.15 105.43
C GLN A 457 -204.77 -40.20 106.51
N ALA A 458 -205.51 -40.19 107.61
CA ALA A 458 -206.98 -40.13 107.69
C ALA A 458 -207.70 -41.14 106.75
N GLN A 459 -207.27 -41.30 105.50
CA GLN A 459 -207.53 -42.45 104.60
C GLN A 459 -206.56 -43.63 104.81
N ASN A 460 -205.36 -43.45 105.40
CA ASN A 460 -204.61 -44.59 105.98
C ASN A 460 -205.16 -45.03 107.35
N GLN A 461 -205.94 -44.18 108.03
CA GLN A 461 -206.78 -44.59 109.16
C GLN A 461 -208.03 -45.41 108.74
N ILE A 462 -208.26 -45.64 107.44
CA ILE A 462 -209.42 -46.41 106.93
C ILE A 462 -209.01 -47.67 106.14
N ASN A 463 -207.78 -47.79 105.62
CA ASN A 463 -207.33 -48.94 104.82
C ASN A 463 -206.18 -49.80 105.42
N GLN A 464 -205.83 -49.64 106.71
CA GLN A 464 -205.09 -50.67 107.48
C GLN A 464 -205.83 -51.06 108.77
N LEU A 465 -207.14 -51.20 108.63
CA LEU A 465 -207.94 -52.21 109.34
C LEU A 465 -208.44 -53.27 108.34
N GLN A 466 -207.54 -53.66 107.43
CA GLN A 466 -207.40 -54.94 106.71
C GLN A 466 -205.90 -55.26 106.69
#